data_AF-A0A366I134-F1
#
_entry.id   AF-A0A366I134-F1
#
_cell.length_a   1.000
_cell.length_b   1.000
_cell.length_c   1.000
_cell.angle_alpha   90.00
_cell.angle_beta   90.00
_cell.angle_gamma   90.00
#
_symmetry.space_group_name_H-M   'P 1'
#
loop_
_entity.id
_entity.type
_entity.pdbx_description
1 polymer ?
#
loop_
_entity_poly.entity_id
_entity_poly.type
_entity_poly.pdbx_seq_one_letter_code
_entity_poly.pdbx_strand_id
1 'polypeptide(L)'
;MDILKNIMIAIISGGFGIVLTHVFYKSKLRKEQEVRFQNTIGDNMAESLLAVRDIGLKASVVEIYDIDYILEEQKGEFDFSSNAQYPSIMTNREIFLGFHSELMSARRIYGKNLPRDVAAYIWYAEKYFGHLIGYLGSLDKIDLPTFGTIFLKDIQEWQISFDRMLVKRINSNPTKLELHSGIRWRIEKKKVLNKLWGKTILKKVINNEQDEYMDLVWEVINDITEDS
;
A
#
# COMPACT_ATOMS: atom_id res chain seq x y z
N MET A 1 -6.87 46.61 -63.31
CA MET A 1 -6.13 46.52 -62.02
C MET A 1 -6.84 45.63 -61.01
N ASP A 2 -8.16 45.46 -61.11
CA ASP A 2 -8.97 44.68 -60.16
C ASP A 2 -8.83 43.15 -60.27
N ILE A 3 -8.57 42.63 -61.47
CA ILE A 3 -8.38 41.18 -61.70
C ILE A 3 -7.13 40.66 -60.97
N LEU A 4 -6.02 41.42 -61.02
CA LEU A 4 -4.76 41.08 -60.35
C LEU A 4 -4.87 41.15 -58.82
N LYS A 5 -5.68 42.10 -58.28
CA LYS A 5 -6.02 42.17 -56.86
C LYS A 5 -6.88 40.98 -56.41
N ASN A 6 -7.89 40.59 -57.19
CA ASN A 6 -8.77 39.48 -56.84
C ASN A 6 -8.04 38.12 -56.89
N ILE A 7 -7.10 37.94 -57.83
CA ILE A 7 -6.25 36.74 -57.90
C ILE A 7 -5.27 36.68 -56.71
N MET A 8 -4.66 37.80 -56.33
CA MET A 8 -3.80 37.87 -55.13
C MET A 8 -4.57 37.55 -53.85
N ILE A 9 -5.79 38.07 -53.68
CA ILE A 9 -6.64 37.79 -52.52
C ILE A 9 -7.04 36.30 -52.50
N ALA A 10 -7.35 35.69 -53.66
CA ALA A 10 -7.69 34.27 -53.77
C ALA A 10 -6.51 33.34 -53.44
N ILE A 11 -5.29 33.67 -53.89
CA ILE A 11 -4.08 32.88 -53.59
C ILE A 11 -3.69 32.99 -52.11
N ILE A 12 -3.78 34.21 -51.55
CA ILE A 12 -3.50 34.44 -50.12
C ILE A 12 -4.55 33.73 -49.26
N SER A 13 -5.84 33.82 -49.59
CA SER A 13 -6.90 33.14 -48.82
C SER A 13 -6.87 31.61 -48.96
N GLY A 14 -6.56 31.07 -50.14
CA GLY A 14 -6.41 29.63 -50.36
C GLY A 14 -5.17 29.05 -49.67
N GLY A 15 -4.02 29.73 -49.76
CA GLY A 15 -2.76 29.29 -49.13
C GLY A 15 -2.76 29.43 -47.60
N PHE A 16 -3.33 30.52 -47.08
CA PHE A 16 -3.42 30.76 -45.63
C PHE A 16 -4.38 29.79 -44.95
N GLY A 17 -5.47 29.40 -45.62
CA GLY A 17 -6.39 28.35 -45.15
C GLY A 17 -5.71 26.98 -45.01
N ILE A 18 -4.85 26.60 -45.95
CA ILE A 18 -4.09 25.33 -45.90
C ILE A 18 -3.07 25.35 -44.76
N VAL A 19 -2.33 26.45 -44.57
CA VAL A 19 -1.36 26.60 -43.47
C VAL A 19 -2.05 26.57 -42.11
N LEU A 20 -3.16 27.32 -41.94
CA LEU A 20 -3.94 27.29 -40.70
C LEU A 20 -4.49 25.91 -40.41
N THR A 21 -5.07 25.23 -41.41
CA THR A 21 -5.59 23.87 -41.27
C THR A 21 -4.49 22.91 -40.82
N HIS A 22 -3.28 23.02 -41.40
CA HIS A 22 -2.15 22.19 -41.02
C HIS A 22 -1.65 22.48 -39.59
N VAL A 23 -1.60 23.75 -39.19
CA VAL A 23 -1.22 24.17 -37.82
C VAL A 23 -2.25 23.70 -36.79
N PHE A 24 -3.55 23.90 -37.06
CA PHE A 24 -4.63 23.42 -36.19
C PHE A 24 -4.65 21.90 -36.10
N TYR A 25 -4.47 21.19 -37.23
CA TYR A 25 -4.42 19.74 -37.26
C TYR A 25 -3.21 19.21 -36.47
N LYS A 26 -2.03 19.79 -36.63
CA LYS A 26 -0.83 19.43 -35.86
C LYS A 26 -1.03 19.69 -34.35
N SER A 27 -1.66 20.80 -33.99
CA SER A 27 -1.98 21.13 -32.59
C SER A 27 -2.99 20.14 -32.00
N LYS A 28 -4.02 19.78 -32.76
CA LYS A 28 -5.03 18.77 -32.37
C LYS A 28 -4.38 17.40 -32.17
N LEU A 29 -3.57 16.94 -33.12
CA LEU A 29 -2.85 15.67 -33.02
C LEU A 29 -1.92 15.63 -31.80
N ARG A 30 -1.20 16.72 -31.52
CA ARG A 30 -0.35 16.80 -30.32
C ARG A 30 -1.16 16.68 -29.04
N LYS A 31 -2.31 17.37 -28.96
CA LYS A 31 -3.24 17.25 -27.82
C LYS A 31 -3.79 15.83 -27.69
N GLU A 32 -4.18 15.19 -28.79
CA GLU A 32 -4.66 13.80 -28.77
C GLU A 32 -3.58 12.82 -28.32
N GLN A 33 -2.32 13.01 -28.75
CA GLN A 33 -1.18 12.21 -28.29
C GLN A 33 -0.90 12.41 -26.80
N GLU A 34 -0.95 13.66 -26.31
CA GLU A 34 -0.77 13.98 -24.90
C GLU A 34 -1.85 13.35 -24.03
N VAL A 35 -3.12 13.44 -24.45
CA VAL A 35 -4.25 12.79 -23.76
C VAL A 35 -4.08 11.28 -23.75
N ARG A 36 -3.72 10.66 -24.89
CA ARG A 36 -3.46 9.21 -24.95
C ARG A 36 -2.32 8.79 -24.02
N PHE A 37 -1.24 9.55 -23.98
CA PHE A 37 -0.11 9.27 -23.10
C PHE A 37 -0.50 9.38 -21.61
N GLN A 38 -1.26 10.42 -21.25
CA GLN A 38 -1.80 10.58 -19.89
C GLN A 38 -2.75 9.45 -19.52
N ASN A 39 -3.60 8.99 -20.44
CA ASN A 39 -4.48 7.84 -20.23
C ASN A 39 -3.66 6.58 -19.96
N THR A 40 -2.63 6.29 -20.78
CA THR A 40 -1.75 5.13 -20.55
C THR A 40 -1.05 5.20 -19.19
N ILE A 41 -0.59 6.38 -18.75
CA ILE A 41 -0.05 6.51 -17.39
C ILE A 41 -1.14 6.24 -16.36
N GLY A 42 -2.32 6.84 -16.52
CA GLY A 42 -3.47 6.64 -15.62
C GLY A 42 -3.85 5.17 -15.48
N ASP A 43 -3.92 4.43 -16.58
CA ASP A 43 -4.25 3.00 -16.61
C ASP A 43 -3.22 2.18 -15.82
N ASN A 44 -1.93 2.40 -16.08
CA ASN A 44 -0.85 1.73 -15.35
C ASN A 44 -0.85 2.06 -13.85
N MET A 45 -1.21 3.30 -13.49
CA MET A 45 -1.37 3.71 -12.10
C MET A 45 -2.55 3.02 -11.44
N ALA A 46 -3.71 2.97 -12.12
CA ALA A 46 -4.91 2.33 -11.61
C ALA A 46 -4.67 0.84 -11.35
N GLU A 47 -4.07 0.13 -12.31
CA GLU A 47 -3.68 -1.27 -12.16
C GLU A 47 -2.74 -1.47 -10.96
N SER A 48 -1.72 -0.62 -10.85
CA SER A 48 -0.76 -0.68 -9.73
C SER A 48 -1.41 -0.39 -8.38
N LEU A 49 -2.34 0.56 -8.31
CA LEU A 49 -3.08 0.90 -7.09
C LEU A 49 -4.01 -0.24 -6.66
N LEU A 50 -4.70 -0.88 -7.60
CA LEU A 50 -5.56 -2.03 -7.33
C LEU A 50 -4.74 -3.24 -6.86
N ALA A 51 -3.65 -3.56 -7.56
CA ALA A 51 -2.80 -4.69 -7.21
C ALA A 51 -2.23 -4.59 -5.78
N VAL A 52 -1.78 -3.39 -5.37
CA VAL A 52 -1.28 -3.21 -3.99
C VAL A 52 -2.37 -3.13 -2.94
N ARG A 53 -3.60 -2.75 -3.34
CA ARG A 53 -4.77 -2.83 -2.48
C ARG A 53 -5.11 -4.29 -2.16
N ASP A 54 -5.11 -5.16 -3.16
CA ASP A 54 -5.40 -6.58 -2.98
C ASP A 54 -4.39 -7.24 -2.02
N ILE A 55 -3.11 -6.88 -2.13
CA ILE A 55 -2.09 -7.31 -1.16
C ILE A 55 -2.42 -6.78 0.24
N GLY A 56 -2.71 -5.48 0.38
CA GLY A 56 -3.07 -4.88 1.66
C GLY A 56 -4.29 -5.51 2.33
N LEU A 57 -5.29 -5.94 1.55
CA LEU A 57 -6.51 -6.57 2.05
C LEU A 57 -6.27 -7.96 2.66
N LYS A 58 -5.21 -8.66 2.29
CA LYS A 58 -4.85 -9.94 2.94
C LYS A 58 -4.61 -9.76 4.44
N ALA A 59 -4.01 -8.64 4.84
CA ALA A 59 -3.77 -8.31 6.24
C ALA A 59 -5.02 -7.82 7.00
N SER A 60 -6.15 -7.59 6.32
CA SER A 60 -7.42 -7.25 6.99
C SER A 60 -8.25 -8.46 7.40
N VAL A 61 -7.92 -9.65 6.86
CA VAL A 61 -8.62 -10.88 7.22
C VAL A 61 -8.13 -11.28 8.62
N VAL A 62 -9.07 -11.46 9.53
CA VAL A 62 -8.83 -11.83 10.93
C VAL A 62 -9.39 -13.22 11.14
N GLU A 63 -8.58 -14.09 11.74
CA GLU A 63 -8.94 -15.44 12.18
C GLU A 63 -9.10 -15.45 13.71
N ILE A 64 -9.76 -16.48 14.21
CA ILE A 64 -9.99 -16.69 15.64
C ILE A 64 -9.14 -17.89 16.08
N TYR A 65 -8.38 -17.72 17.15
CA TYR A 65 -7.55 -18.77 17.73
C TYR A 65 -8.43 -19.92 18.26
N ASP A 66 -7.97 -21.16 18.08
CA ASP A 66 -8.64 -22.40 18.55
C ASP A 66 -10.12 -22.56 18.17
N ILE A 67 -10.51 -22.06 16.99
CA ILE A 67 -11.90 -22.13 16.54
C ILE A 67 -12.48 -23.56 16.53
N ASP A 68 -11.67 -24.57 16.20
CA ASP A 68 -12.10 -25.97 16.17
C ASP A 68 -12.44 -26.49 17.58
N TYR A 69 -11.62 -26.17 18.58
CA TYR A 69 -11.89 -26.50 19.99
C TYR A 69 -13.17 -25.82 20.48
N ILE A 70 -13.37 -24.55 20.14
CA ILE A 70 -14.55 -23.79 20.57
C ILE A 70 -15.83 -24.31 19.90
N LEU A 71 -15.77 -24.68 18.62
CA LEU A 71 -16.92 -25.24 17.89
C LEU A 71 -17.31 -26.64 18.39
N GLU A 72 -16.35 -27.42 18.90
CA GLU A 72 -16.59 -28.75 19.45
C GLU A 72 -17.15 -28.70 20.89
N GLU A 73 -16.69 -27.78 21.74
CA GLU A 73 -17.13 -27.67 23.14
C GLU A 73 -18.37 -26.77 23.35
N GLN A 74 -18.51 -25.66 22.63
CA GLN A 74 -19.58 -24.67 22.88
C GLN A 74 -20.76 -24.83 21.91
N LYS A 75 -21.64 -25.79 22.21
CA LYS A 75 -22.96 -25.92 21.57
C LYS A 75 -23.94 -24.83 22.02
N GLY A 76 -23.73 -23.59 21.59
CA GLY A 76 -24.73 -22.52 21.69
C GLY A 76 -24.22 -21.26 22.37
N GLU A 77 -24.39 -20.14 21.67
CA GLU A 77 -23.95 -18.78 22.01
C GLU A 77 -22.43 -18.54 21.92
N PHE A 78 -21.95 -18.52 20.67
CA PHE A 78 -20.57 -18.15 20.32
C PHE A 78 -20.40 -16.63 20.39
N ASP A 79 -19.62 -16.13 21.36
CA ASP A 79 -19.21 -14.73 21.43
C ASP A 79 -17.82 -14.57 20.78
N PHE A 80 -17.79 -13.95 19.60
CA PHE A 80 -16.56 -13.66 18.86
C PHE A 80 -15.67 -12.60 19.52
N SER A 81 -16.15 -11.91 20.56
CA SER A 81 -15.43 -10.82 21.23
C SER A 81 -14.51 -11.28 22.36
N SER A 82 -14.69 -12.50 22.88
CA SER A 82 -13.86 -13.04 23.97
C SER A 82 -12.64 -13.83 23.50
N ASN A 83 -12.56 -14.18 22.22
CA ASN A 83 -11.54 -15.09 21.68
C ASN A 83 -10.37 -14.31 21.09
N ALA A 84 -9.16 -14.83 21.27
CA ALA A 84 -7.95 -14.24 20.70
C ALA A 84 -8.05 -14.20 19.17
N GLN A 85 -7.85 -13.02 18.60
CA GLN A 85 -7.93 -12.76 17.17
C GLN A 85 -6.54 -12.51 16.61
N TYR A 86 -6.26 -13.03 15.41
CA TYR A 86 -4.98 -12.80 14.75
C TYR A 86 -5.16 -12.56 13.24
N PRO A 87 -4.26 -11.81 12.58
CA PRO A 87 -4.32 -11.64 11.13
C PRO A 87 -4.11 -12.98 10.43
N SER A 88 -4.90 -13.33 9.41
CA SER A 88 -4.74 -14.60 8.69
C SER A 88 -3.34 -14.76 8.06
N ILE A 89 -2.67 -13.65 7.76
CA ILE A 89 -1.28 -13.62 7.31
C ILE A 89 -0.28 -14.19 8.35
N MET A 90 -0.70 -14.36 9.62
CA MET A 90 0.06 -14.93 10.73
C MET A 90 -0.34 -16.38 11.05
N THR A 91 -1.10 -17.05 10.20
CA THR A 91 -1.53 -18.44 10.46
C THR A 91 -0.35 -19.41 10.56
N ASN A 92 0.59 -19.31 9.63
CA ASN A 92 1.77 -20.17 9.62
C ASN A 92 2.93 -19.47 8.89
N ARG A 93 4.11 -20.09 8.97
CA ARG A 93 5.35 -19.52 8.45
C ARG A 93 5.32 -19.29 6.95
N GLU A 94 4.72 -20.20 6.19
CA GLU A 94 4.65 -20.10 4.74
C GLU A 94 3.80 -18.89 4.32
N ILE A 95 2.61 -18.76 4.91
CA ILE A 95 1.70 -17.64 4.63
C ILE A 95 2.34 -16.31 5.04
N PHE A 96 2.97 -16.25 6.21
CA PHE A 96 3.60 -15.04 6.73
C PHE A 96 4.77 -14.56 5.87
N LEU A 97 5.68 -15.47 5.52
CA LEU A 97 6.82 -15.15 4.66
C LEU A 97 6.36 -14.86 3.22
N GLY A 98 5.33 -15.56 2.74
CA GLY A 98 4.68 -15.30 1.45
C GLY A 98 4.14 -13.87 1.38
N PHE A 99 3.43 -13.43 2.41
CA PHE A 99 2.92 -12.07 2.50
C PHE A 99 4.04 -11.01 2.48
N HIS A 100 5.14 -11.23 3.22
CA HIS A 100 6.30 -10.33 3.18
C HIS A 100 6.94 -10.27 1.78
N SER A 101 7.06 -11.42 1.11
CA SER A 101 7.57 -11.51 -0.27
C SER A 101 6.68 -10.76 -1.27
N GLU A 102 5.36 -10.80 -1.09
CA GLU A 102 4.41 -10.03 -1.90
C GLU A 102 4.60 -8.52 -1.71
N LEU A 103 4.82 -8.03 -0.49
CA LEU A 103 5.12 -6.61 -0.25
C LEU A 103 6.42 -6.17 -0.94
N MET A 104 7.47 -6.99 -0.86
CA MET A 104 8.74 -6.73 -1.55
C MET A 104 8.55 -6.67 -3.07
N SER A 105 7.80 -7.64 -3.61
CA SER A 105 7.49 -7.74 -5.04
C SER A 105 6.64 -6.55 -5.50
N ALA A 106 5.65 -6.13 -4.71
CA ALA A 106 4.82 -4.98 -4.98
C ALA A 106 5.62 -3.69 -5.11
N ARG A 107 6.57 -3.45 -4.19
CA ARG A 107 7.45 -2.28 -4.28
C ARG A 107 8.31 -2.31 -5.54
N ARG A 108 8.78 -3.48 -5.97
CA ARG A 108 9.63 -3.63 -7.17
C ARG A 108 8.83 -3.47 -8.47
N ILE A 109 7.66 -4.08 -8.56
CA ILE A 109 6.86 -4.18 -9.79
C ILE A 109 6.00 -2.93 -9.97
N TYR A 110 5.21 -2.60 -8.95
CA TYR A 110 4.19 -1.54 -9.00
C TYR A 110 4.73 -0.19 -8.54
N GLY A 111 5.77 -0.17 -7.69
CA GLY A 111 6.32 1.04 -7.08
C GLY A 111 6.52 2.19 -8.07
N LYS A 112 7.14 1.95 -9.23
CA LYS A 112 7.40 2.98 -10.26
C LYS A 112 6.15 3.76 -10.73
N ASN A 113 4.97 3.16 -10.62
CA ASN A 113 3.70 3.74 -11.04
C ASN A 113 2.90 4.33 -9.86
N LEU A 114 3.33 4.12 -8.61
CA LEU A 114 2.58 4.55 -7.45
C LEU A 114 2.89 6.01 -7.06
N PRO A 115 1.89 6.77 -6.59
CA PRO A 115 2.13 8.00 -5.85
C PRO A 115 3.09 7.77 -4.67
N ARG A 116 3.95 8.75 -4.35
CA ARG A 116 4.99 8.57 -3.31
C ARG A 116 4.42 8.23 -1.94
N ASP A 117 3.27 8.79 -1.58
CA ASP A 117 2.64 8.50 -0.30
C ASP A 117 2.24 7.02 -0.22
N VAL A 118 1.58 6.49 -1.25
CA VAL A 118 1.23 5.06 -1.35
C VAL A 118 2.48 4.18 -1.30
N ALA A 119 3.51 4.53 -2.08
CA ALA A 119 4.77 3.81 -2.07
C ALA A 119 5.48 3.85 -0.71
N ALA A 120 5.33 4.93 0.06
CA ALA A 120 5.87 5.06 1.40
C ALA A 120 5.16 4.12 2.40
N TYR A 121 3.85 3.88 2.25
CA TYR A 121 3.13 2.89 3.06
C TYR A 121 3.60 1.45 2.79
N ILE A 122 3.81 1.08 1.52
CA ILE A 122 4.33 -0.25 1.17
C ILE A 122 5.77 -0.41 1.67
N TRP A 123 6.60 0.63 1.50
CA TRP A 123 7.95 0.63 2.05
C TRP A 123 7.95 0.47 3.58
N TYR A 124 7.05 1.15 4.28
CA TYR A 124 6.89 0.99 5.73
C TYR A 124 6.51 -0.45 6.08
N ALA A 125 5.50 -1.02 5.40
CA ALA A 125 5.04 -2.39 5.63
C ALA A 125 6.19 -3.39 5.46
N GLU A 126 6.93 -3.30 4.34
CA GLU A 126 8.10 -4.17 4.09
C GLU A 126 9.10 -4.11 5.24
N LYS A 127 9.34 -2.92 5.82
CA LYS A 127 10.24 -2.75 6.96
C LYS A 127 9.66 -3.26 8.27
N TYR A 128 8.40 -2.97 8.55
CA TYR A 128 7.71 -3.46 9.74
C TYR A 128 7.73 -4.99 9.77
N PHE A 129 7.27 -5.65 8.70
CA PHE A 129 7.25 -7.10 8.61
C PHE A 129 8.66 -7.70 8.57
N GLY A 130 9.64 -7.01 7.97
CA GLY A 130 11.04 -7.42 8.06
C GLY A 130 11.60 -7.37 9.49
N HIS A 131 11.25 -6.35 10.27
CA HIS A 131 11.62 -6.27 11.69
C HIS A 131 10.90 -7.33 12.51
N LEU A 132 9.62 -7.61 12.21
CA LEU A 132 8.86 -8.66 12.87
C LEU A 132 9.46 -10.04 12.59
N ILE A 133 9.83 -10.35 11.34
CA ILE A 133 10.56 -11.57 10.98
C ILE A 133 11.87 -11.67 11.76
N GLY A 134 12.63 -10.57 11.85
CA GLY A 134 13.89 -10.55 12.60
C GLY A 134 13.71 -10.81 14.09
N TYR A 135 12.67 -10.21 14.70
CA TYR A 135 12.33 -10.41 16.10
C TYR A 135 11.89 -11.86 16.35
N LEU A 136 10.90 -12.36 15.60
CA LEU A 136 10.41 -13.73 15.76
C LEU A 136 11.52 -14.76 15.52
N GLY A 137 12.39 -14.53 14.53
CA GLY A 137 13.52 -15.40 14.26
C GLY A 137 14.62 -15.39 15.34
N SER A 138 14.55 -14.49 16.32
CA SER A 138 15.44 -14.47 17.50
C SER A 138 14.90 -15.26 18.69
N LEU A 139 13.65 -15.75 18.62
CA LEU A 139 13.00 -16.53 19.67
C LEU A 139 13.24 -18.03 19.45
N ASP A 140 13.38 -18.78 20.54
CA ASP A 140 13.58 -20.23 20.49
C ASP A 140 12.34 -20.98 20.01
N LYS A 141 11.15 -20.45 20.31
CA LYS A 141 9.85 -20.98 19.89
C LYS A 141 9.01 -19.87 19.27
N ILE A 142 8.28 -20.20 18.20
CA ILE A 142 7.44 -19.26 17.46
C ILE A 142 6.05 -19.87 17.27
N ASP A 143 5.07 -19.33 17.96
CA ASP A 143 3.66 -19.55 17.66
C ASP A 143 3.08 -18.32 16.93
N LEU A 144 3.02 -18.40 15.60
CA LEU A 144 2.66 -17.24 14.77
C LEU A 144 1.25 -16.70 15.03
N PRO A 145 0.20 -17.54 15.20
CA PRO A 145 -1.12 -17.06 15.60
C PRO A 145 -1.09 -16.25 16.89
N THR A 146 -0.40 -16.71 17.95
CA THR A 146 -0.32 -15.95 19.21
C THR A 146 0.44 -14.64 19.06
N PHE A 147 1.58 -14.64 18.36
CA PHE A 147 2.25 -13.39 18.00
C PHE A 147 1.38 -12.50 17.11
N GLY A 148 0.54 -13.09 16.26
CA GLY A 148 -0.43 -12.41 15.45
C GLY A 148 -1.45 -11.65 16.29
N THR A 149 -1.89 -12.22 17.42
CA THR A 149 -2.73 -11.53 18.42
C THR A 149 -2.01 -10.33 19.03
N ILE A 150 -0.75 -10.50 19.45
CA ILE A 150 0.06 -9.42 20.04
C ILE A 150 0.22 -8.26 19.05
N PHE A 151 0.54 -8.55 17.79
CA PHE A 151 0.81 -7.55 16.77
C PHE A 151 -0.42 -7.14 15.93
N LEU A 152 -1.61 -7.66 16.26
CA LEU A 152 -2.85 -7.40 15.51
C LEU A 152 -3.10 -5.90 15.34
N LYS A 153 -2.96 -5.15 16.43
CA LYS A 153 -3.18 -3.71 16.46
C LYS A 153 -2.26 -2.97 15.49
N ASP A 154 -0.97 -3.27 15.51
CA ASP A 154 0.02 -2.64 14.63
C ASP A 154 -0.33 -2.90 13.15
N ILE A 155 -0.70 -4.15 12.84
CA ILE A 155 -1.02 -4.60 11.48
C ILE A 155 -2.31 -3.94 10.99
N GLN A 156 -3.36 -3.90 11.82
CA GLN A 156 -4.63 -3.26 11.48
C GLN A 156 -4.50 -1.74 11.34
N GLU A 157 -3.76 -1.07 12.23
CA GLU A 157 -3.53 0.38 12.13
C GLU A 157 -2.85 0.75 10.80
N TRP A 158 -1.85 -0.03 10.38
CA TRP A 158 -1.24 0.10 9.06
C TRP A 158 -2.25 -0.17 7.94
N GLN A 159 -2.94 -1.31 7.97
CA GLN A 159 -3.83 -1.77 6.89
C GLN A 159 -4.97 -0.76 6.66
N ILE A 160 -5.65 -0.32 7.71
CA ILE A 160 -6.76 0.63 7.65
C ILE A 160 -6.26 1.98 7.11
N SER A 161 -5.09 2.43 7.59
CA SER A 161 -4.50 3.68 7.12
C SER A 161 -4.08 3.59 5.64
N PHE A 162 -3.61 2.43 5.20
CA PHE A 162 -3.20 2.19 3.83
C PHE A 162 -4.39 2.11 2.88
N ASP A 163 -5.44 1.36 3.22
CA ASP A 163 -6.64 1.24 2.40
C ASP A 163 -7.36 2.59 2.25
N ARG A 164 -7.48 3.39 3.34
CA ARG A 164 -8.00 4.76 3.25
C ARG A 164 -7.21 5.64 2.28
N MET A 165 -5.87 5.51 2.28
CA MET A 165 -5.02 6.24 1.34
C MET A 165 -5.24 5.76 -0.10
N LEU A 166 -5.31 4.45 -0.31
CA LEU A 166 -5.54 3.84 -1.61
C LEU A 166 -6.89 4.24 -2.20
N VAL A 167 -7.98 4.13 -1.44
CA VAL A 167 -9.33 4.54 -1.88
C VAL A 167 -9.33 6.00 -2.32
N LYS A 168 -8.71 6.90 -1.54
CA LYS A 168 -8.57 8.31 -1.90
C LYS A 168 -7.80 8.49 -3.21
N ARG A 169 -6.71 7.73 -3.41
CA ARG A 169 -5.86 7.83 -4.59
C ARG A 169 -6.53 7.25 -5.83
N ILE A 170 -7.15 6.08 -5.74
CA ILE A 170 -7.93 5.46 -6.80
C ILE A 170 -9.02 6.41 -7.29
N ASN A 171 -9.81 6.97 -6.37
CA ASN A 171 -10.90 7.89 -6.73
C ASN A 171 -10.43 9.24 -7.29
N SER A 172 -9.15 9.61 -7.10
CA SER A 172 -8.59 10.86 -7.62
C SER A 172 -8.08 10.78 -9.06
N ASN A 173 -8.02 9.57 -9.66
CA ASN A 173 -7.51 9.32 -11.02
C ASN A 173 -6.16 10.00 -11.32
N PRO A 174 -5.09 9.69 -10.56
CA PRO A 174 -3.79 10.31 -10.78
C PRO A 174 -3.21 9.90 -12.13
N THR A 175 -2.70 10.87 -12.88
CA THR A 175 -2.01 10.67 -14.18
C THR A 175 -0.56 11.15 -14.15
N LYS A 176 -0.03 11.46 -12.96
CA LYS A 176 1.30 12.06 -12.78
C LYS A 176 2.25 11.13 -12.04
N LEU A 177 3.26 10.65 -12.75
CA LEU A 177 4.36 9.88 -12.18
C LEU A 177 5.17 10.73 -11.19
N GLU A 178 5.54 10.13 -10.06
CA GLU A 178 6.33 10.77 -9.03
C GLU A 178 7.67 10.08 -8.83
N LEU A 179 8.73 10.87 -8.67
CA LEU A 179 10.06 10.35 -8.38
C LEU A 179 10.15 9.80 -6.96
N HIS A 180 10.60 8.55 -6.81
CA HIS A 180 10.81 7.85 -5.53
C HIS A 180 12.24 7.99 -5.01
N SER A 181 12.79 9.20 -5.10
CA SER A 181 14.12 9.53 -4.61
C SER A 181 14.18 10.99 -4.12
N GLY A 182 15.27 11.34 -3.44
CA GLY A 182 15.51 12.70 -2.98
C GLY A 182 14.72 13.13 -1.74
N ILE A 183 14.60 14.45 -1.54
CA ILE A 183 14.05 15.06 -0.32
C ILE A 183 12.56 14.74 -0.14
N ARG A 184 11.74 14.92 -1.20
CA ARG A 184 10.29 14.66 -1.12
C ARG A 184 9.98 13.21 -0.73
N TRP A 185 10.73 12.26 -1.30
CA TRP A 185 10.61 10.85 -0.93
C TRP A 185 10.96 10.59 0.54
N ARG A 186 12.07 11.18 1.04
CA ARG A 186 12.44 11.06 2.46
C ARG A 186 11.39 11.67 3.39
N ILE A 187 10.76 12.77 2.99
CA ILE A 187 9.67 13.40 3.74
C ILE A 187 8.46 12.45 3.84
N GLU A 188 8.03 11.86 2.73
CA GLU A 188 6.88 10.92 2.76
C GLU A 188 7.17 9.69 3.63
N LYS A 189 8.35 9.09 3.52
CA LYS A 189 8.76 8.00 4.43
C LYS A 189 8.74 8.41 5.89
N LYS A 190 9.26 9.61 6.22
CA LYS A 190 9.28 10.12 7.59
C LYS A 190 7.85 10.37 8.12
N LYS A 191 6.93 10.86 7.28
CA LYS A 191 5.52 11.02 7.65
C LYS A 191 4.89 9.69 8.02
N VAL A 192 5.08 8.66 7.19
CA VAL A 192 4.54 7.32 7.45
C VAL A 192 5.16 6.71 8.71
N LEU A 193 6.48 6.79 8.88
CA LEU A 193 7.16 6.34 10.09
C LEU A 193 6.62 7.04 11.35
N ASN A 194 6.55 8.36 11.35
CA ASN A 194 6.07 9.11 12.50
C ASN A 194 4.61 8.76 12.84
N LYS A 195 3.81 8.47 11.81
CA LYS A 195 2.40 8.10 11.96
C LYS A 195 2.22 6.71 12.55
N LEU A 196 2.98 5.73 12.05
CA LEU A 196 2.75 4.31 12.34
C LEU A 196 3.77 3.73 13.32
N TRP A 197 5.07 3.97 13.13
CA TRP A 197 6.14 3.34 13.92
C TRP A 197 6.21 3.78 15.38
N GLY A 198 5.90 5.04 15.67
CA GLY A 198 6.23 5.66 16.97
C GLY A 198 5.59 4.98 18.18
N LYS A 199 4.49 4.25 18.00
CA LYS A 199 3.70 3.62 19.06
C LYS A 199 3.47 2.13 18.86
N THR A 200 4.19 1.51 17.91
CA THR A 200 3.99 0.08 17.64
C THR A 200 4.42 -0.77 18.82
N ILE A 201 3.70 -1.86 19.03
CA ILE A 201 4.07 -2.89 20.00
C ILE A 201 5.43 -3.46 19.61
N LEU A 202 5.66 -3.73 18.32
CA LEU A 202 6.94 -4.25 17.83
C LEU A 202 8.13 -3.34 18.19
N LYS A 203 7.99 -2.02 18.09
CA LYS A 203 9.07 -1.08 18.48
C LYS A 203 9.36 -1.19 19.98
N LYS A 204 8.30 -1.24 20.80
CA LYS A 204 8.43 -1.33 22.26
C LYS A 204 9.11 -2.63 22.68
N VAL A 205 8.70 -3.74 22.07
CA VAL A 205 9.30 -5.06 22.27
C VAL A 205 10.79 -5.06 21.91
N ILE A 206 11.15 -4.58 20.71
CA ILE A 206 12.55 -4.53 20.26
C ILE A 206 13.43 -3.64 21.17
N ASN A 207 12.86 -2.58 21.74
CA ASN A 207 13.58 -1.62 22.57
C ASN A 207 13.52 -1.93 24.08
N ASN A 208 12.84 -3.00 24.50
CA ASN A 208 12.55 -3.30 25.90
C ASN A 208 11.89 -2.10 26.64
N GLU A 209 10.96 -1.42 25.97
CA GLU A 209 10.16 -0.35 26.60
C GLU A 209 9.14 -0.98 27.56
N GLN A 210 8.97 -0.38 28.75
CA GLN A 210 7.99 -0.81 29.75
C GLN A 210 6.91 0.24 29.99
N ASP A 211 5.67 -0.22 30.06
CA ASP A 211 4.48 0.48 30.52
C ASP A 211 3.40 -0.56 30.93
N GLU A 212 2.32 -0.12 31.57
CA GLU A 212 1.26 -0.99 32.10
C GLU A 212 0.67 -1.95 31.05
N TYR A 213 0.62 -1.55 29.78
CA TYR A 213 0.17 -2.43 28.70
C TYR A 213 1.26 -3.42 28.27
N MET A 214 2.52 -2.98 28.26
CA MET A 214 3.65 -3.84 27.93
C MET A 214 3.90 -4.93 28.97
N ASP A 215 3.53 -4.73 30.24
CA ASP A 215 3.66 -5.77 31.27
C ASP A 215 2.85 -7.02 30.89
N LEU A 216 1.60 -6.83 30.43
CA LEU A 216 0.76 -7.92 29.92
C LEU A 216 1.34 -8.55 28.65
N VAL A 217 1.88 -7.73 27.73
CA VAL A 217 2.50 -8.24 26.50
C VAL A 217 3.73 -9.10 26.84
N TRP A 218 4.55 -8.68 27.80
CA TRP A 218 5.73 -9.43 28.23
C TRP A 218 5.36 -10.71 28.98
N GLU A 219 4.31 -10.70 29.79
CA GLU A 219 3.78 -11.91 30.43
C GLU A 219 3.41 -12.96 29.38
N VAL A 220 2.63 -12.57 28.35
CA VAL A 220 2.26 -13.46 27.25
C VAL A 220 3.48 -13.94 26.45
N ILE A 221 4.42 -13.05 26.14
CA ILE A 221 5.65 -13.43 25.41
C ILE A 221 6.47 -14.44 26.23
N ASN A 222 6.66 -14.18 27.52
CA ASN A 222 7.45 -15.03 28.39
C ASN A 222 6.79 -16.40 28.52
N ASP A 223 5.47 -16.46 28.74
CA ASP A 223 4.69 -17.70 28.81
C ASP A 223 4.93 -18.56 27.55
N ILE A 224 4.79 -17.99 26.36
CA ILE A 224 5.03 -18.71 25.08
C ILE A 224 6.47 -19.23 24.96
N THR A 225 7.44 -18.48 25.48
CA THR A 225 8.86 -18.84 25.37
C THR A 225 9.34 -19.80 26.47
N GLU A 226 8.76 -19.74 27.67
CA GLU A 226 9.17 -20.49 28.86
C GLU A 226 8.42 -21.81 29.04
N ASP A 227 7.17 -21.94 28.57
CA ASP A 227 6.29 -23.08 28.84
C ASP A 227 6.61 -24.34 27.98
N SER A 228 7.89 -24.68 27.80
CA SER A 228 8.32 -26.05 27.39
C SER A 228 9.75 -26.40 27.76
#